data_AF-A0A9D1ANG7-F1
#
_entry.id   AF-A0A9D1ANG7-F1
#
_cell.length_a   1.000
_cell.length_b   1.000
_cell.length_c   1.000
_cell.angle_alpha   90.00
_cell.angle_beta   90.00
_cell.angle_gamma   90.00
#
_symmetry.space_group_name_H-M   'P 1'
#
loop_
_entity.id
_entity.type
_entity.pdbx_description
1 polymer ?
#
loop_
_entity_poly.entity_id
_entity_poly.type
_entity_poly.pdbx_seq_one_letter_code
_entity_poly.pdbx_strand_id
1 'polypeptide(L)'
;MDELRQEREEEQSPKPPSAAETEPEEKRDDDEEAVEWDGSEAELVLDDDAADYEEPQTGIKLSYKLREKEVFRALEKSGFSKTLGKRALVEGVILVLLAVFFFVTYARIGGTMNLFFGGIAVLALAAVALLPYLGRKKRARDICRDERLSHIEMEIYPDSIQIGHGEGEWEIPLDGSCRRDEHHNLLLFFPAGKRHMVILPLRCIEPGVLPEVQAMIVAGTHRGDEL
;
A
#
# COMPACT_ATOMS: atom_id res chain seq x y z
N MET A 1 -80.30 16.88 8.78
CA MET A 1 -80.53 15.94 9.89
C MET A 1 -79.73 14.71 9.54
N ASP A 2 -78.55 14.47 10.09
CA ASP A 2 -78.02 14.92 11.37
C ASP A 2 -76.51 15.20 11.27
N GLU A 3 -76.14 16.40 11.71
CA GLU A 3 -74.86 16.62 12.35
C GLU A 3 -74.84 15.79 13.64
N LEU A 4 -73.72 15.14 13.97
CA LEU A 4 -73.00 15.35 15.23
C LEU A 4 -71.93 14.27 15.42
N ARG A 5 -70.70 14.77 15.62
CA ARG A 5 -69.59 14.16 16.36
C ARG A 5 -68.95 12.94 15.66
N GLN A 6 -67.64 12.89 15.46
CA GLN A 6 -66.64 13.23 16.47
C GLN A 6 -65.27 13.32 15.78
N GLU A 7 -64.56 14.42 16.03
CA GLU A 7 -63.11 14.49 15.87
C GLU A 7 -62.45 13.44 16.77
N ARG A 8 -61.55 12.61 16.22
CA ARG A 8 -60.29 12.26 16.90
C ARG A 8 -59.33 11.56 15.95
N GLU A 9 -58.17 12.20 15.84
CA GLU A 9 -56.88 11.66 15.44
C GLU A 9 -56.65 10.27 16.03
N GLU A 10 -56.16 9.34 15.21
CA GLU A 10 -55.12 8.41 15.65
C GLU A 10 -54.25 8.03 14.45
N GLU A 11 -52.96 8.27 14.63
CA GLU A 11 -51.86 8.12 13.70
C GLU A 11 -51.78 6.71 13.09
N GLN A 12 -51.59 6.64 11.77
CA GLN A 12 -50.74 5.60 11.21
C GLN A 12 -49.95 6.16 10.04
N SER A 13 -48.75 6.63 10.36
CA SER A 13 -47.70 7.01 9.41
C SER A 13 -47.52 5.96 8.32
N PRO A 14 -47.59 6.32 7.03
CA PRO A 14 -47.19 5.42 5.97
C PRO A 14 -45.66 5.44 5.88
N LYS A 15 -45.05 4.30 6.19
CA LYS A 15 -43.63 3.99 5.99
C LYS A 15 -43.23 4.26 4.53
N PRO A 16 -42.27 5.17 4.22
CA PRO A 16 -41.78 5.31 2.87
C PRO A 16 -40.83 4.14 2.49
N PRO A 17 -40.81 3.75 1.21
CA PRO A 17 -40.12 2.56 0.74
C PRO A 17 -38.60 2.71 0.80
N SER A 18 -37.93 1.67 1.30
CA SER A 18 -36.49 1.49 1.26
C SER A 18 -36.04 1.46 -0.20
N ALA A 19 -35.47 2.56 -0.66
CA ALA A 19 -34.63 2.60 -1.84
C ALA A 19 -33.32 1.89 -1.45
N ALA A 20 -33.11 0.70 -2.01
CA ALA A 20 -31.84 0.00 -1.97
C ALA A 20 -30.83 0.80 -2.79
N GLU A 21 -30.14 1.74 -2.14
CA GLU A 21 -28.87 2.24 -2.64
C GLU A 21 -27.86 1.10 -2.51
N THR A 22 -27.61 0.45 -3.64
CA THR A 22 -26.56 -0.57 -3.76
C THR A 22 -25.27 0.20 -3.95
N GLU A 23 -24.65 0.61 -2.85
CA GLU A 23 -23.25 1.04 -2.88
C GLU A 23 -22.40 -0.15 -3.36
N PRO A 24 -21.47 0.03 -4.31
CA PRO A 24 -20.58 -1.04 -4.69
C PRO A 24 -19.66 -1.32 -3.50
N GLU A 25 -19.82 -2.51 -2.90
CA GLU A 25 -18.85 -3.06 -1.95
C GLU A 25 -17.46 -3.02 -2.60
N GLU A 26 -16.63 -2.08 -2.18
CA GLU A 26 -15.20 -2.22 -2.30
C GLU A 26 -14.83 -3.57 -1.70
N LYS A 27 -14.23 -4.44 -2.51
CA LYS A 27 -13.60 -5.66 -2.02
C LYS A 27 -12.52 -5.25 -1.02
N ARG A 28 -12.88 -5.20 0.27
CA ARG A 28 -11.90 -5.25 1.35
C ARG A 28 -11.26 -6.62 1.27
N ASP A 29 -9.96 -6.63 1.03
CA ASP A 29 -9.17 -7.86 1.07
C ASP A 29 -9.25 -8.41 2.50
N ASP A 30 -9.98 -9.51 2.71
CA ASP A 30 -10.12 -10.23 3.99
C ASP A 30 -8.77 -10.76 4.57
N ASP A 31 -7.65 -10.46 3.91
CA ASP A 31 -6.27 -10.74 4.33
C ASP A 31 -5.59 -9.56 5.08
N GLU A 32 -6.33 -8.49 5.39
CA GLU A 32 -5.87 -7.44 6.31
C GLU A 32 -5.77 -8.01 7.73
N GLU A 33 -4.58 -8.56 8.07
CA GLU A 33 -4.19 -8.88 9.45
C GLU A 33 -4.56 -7.70 10.35
N ALA A 34 -5.37 -7.95 11.39
CA ALA A 34 -5.75 -6.95 12.37
C ALA A 34 -4.48 -6.22 12.87
N VAL A 35 -4.54 -4.90 12.93
CA VAL A 35 -3.41 -4.07 13.39
C VAL A 35 -3.20 -4.33 14.88
N GLU A 36 -2.38 -5.34 15.18
CA GLU A 36 -1.91 -5.65 16.53
C GLU A 36 -0.60 -4.88 16.75
N TRP A 37 -0.64 -3.90 17.65
CA TRP A 37 0.50 -3.09 18.02
C TRP A 37 1.66 -3.97 18.51
N ASP A 38 2.86 -3.74 18.01
CA ASP A 38 4.01 -4.61 18.26
C ASP A 38 4.83 -4.23 19.50
N GLY A 39 4.36 -3.24 20.27
CA GLY A 39 5.07 -2.74 21.44
C GLY A 39 6.18 -1.75 21.11
N SER A 40 6.27 -1.26 19.87
CA SER A 40 7.14 -0.13 19.52
C SER A 40 6.77 1.09 20.36
N GLU A 41 7.74 1.63 21.09
CA GLU A 41 7.59 2.83 21.91
C GLU A 41 7.56 4.09 21.04
N ALA A 42 6.61 4.98 21.31
CA ALA A 42 6.55 6.32 20.74
C ALA A 42 7.05 7.31 21.80
N GLU A 43 8.05 8.11 21.47
CA GLU A 43 8.55 9.17 22.35
C GLU A 43 8.14 10.52 21.78
N LEU A 44 7.57 11.38 22.62
CA LEU A 44 7.30 12.77 22.24
C LEU A 44 8.61 13.54 22.32
N VAL A 45 9.04 14.09 21.18
CA VAL A 45 10.31 14.82 21.06
C VAL A 45 9.99 16.27 20.73
N LEU A 46 10.69 17.19 21.39
CA LEU A 46 10.62 18.61 21.05
C LEU A 46 11.52 18.84 19.84
N ASP A 47 11.06 19.65 18.89
CA ASP A 47 11.90 20.08 17.78
C ASP A 47 13.08 20.91 18.31
N ASP A 48 14.27 20.28 18.38
CA ASP A 48 15.51 20.92 18.83
C ASP A 48 16.14 21.82 17.74
N ASP A 49 15.66 21.74 16.49
CA ASP A 49 16.11 22.55 15.35
C ASP A 49 15.22 23.77 15.10
N ALA A 50 14.12 23.93 15.85
CA ALA A 50 13.25 25.10 15.78
C ALA A 50 14.06 26.38 16.05
N ALA A 51 13.94 27.37 15.17
CA ALA A 51 14.57 28.67 15.40
C ALA A 51 14.03 29.29 16.70
N ASP A 52 14.82 30.11 17.42
CA ASP A 52 14.41 30.77 18.68
C ASP A 52 13.08 31.60 18.59
N TYR A 53 12.55 31.80 17.38
CA TYR A 53 11.30 32.51 17.10
C TYR A 53 10.14 31.58 16.67
N GLU A 54 10.40 30.29 16.48
CA GLU A 54 9.41 29.28 16.14
C GLU A 54 8.87 28.64 17.42
N GLU A 55 7.55 28.41 17.47
CA GLU A 55 6.96 27.71 18.61
C GLU A 55 7.43 26.25 18.56
N PRO A 56 7.99 25.70 19.66
CA PRO A 56 8.50 24.33 19.66
C PRO A 56 7.35 23.37 19.37
N GLN A 57 7.38 22.78 18.18
CA GLN A 57 6.42 21.76 17.78
C GLN A 57 6.81 20.44 18.44
N THR A 58 5.81 19.71 18.92
CA THR A 58 6.01 18.38 19.51
C THR A 58 5.95 17.36 18.38
N GLY A 59 7.08 16.76 18.07
CA GLY A 59 7.20 15.64 17.13
C GLY A 59 6.98 14.29 17.82
N ILE A 60 6.69 13.27 17.01
CA ILE A 60 6.53 11.88 17.45
C ILE A 60 7.70 11.08 16.89
N LYS A 61 8.57 10.58 17.78
CA LYS A 61 9.68 9.70 17.44
C LYS A 61 9.24 8.25 17.48
N LEU A 62 9.53 7.54 16.39
CA LEU A 62 9.22 6.15 16.18
C LEU A 62 10.50 5.40 15.79
N SER A 63 10.81 4.33 16.53
CA SER A 63 11.87 3.39 16.18
C SER A 63 11.26 2.02 15.92
N TYR A 64 11.44 1.50 14.70
CA TYR A 64 10.82 0.25 14.30
C TYR A 64 11.69 -0.60 13.39
N LYS A 65 11.34 -1.89 13.36
CA LYS A 65 11.96 -2.88 12.48
C LYS A 65 10.98 -3.35 11.40
N LEU A 66 11.38 -3.24 10.13
CA LEU A 66 10.60 -3.73 9.00
C LEU A 66 10.64 -5.25 8.90
N ARG A 67 9.48 -5.89 8.72
CA ARG A 67 9.36 -7.34 8.48
C ARG A 67 9.42 -7.63 6.97
N GLU A 68 9.88 -8.83 6.61
CA GLU A 68 10.01 -9.25 5.20
C GLU A 68 8.66 -9.18 4.45
N LYS A 69 7.55 -9.50 5.14
CA LYS A 69 6.20 -9.42 4.57
C LYS A 69 5.81 -7.98 4.21
N GLU A 70 6.13 -6.98 5.05
CA GLU A 70 5.82 -5.58 4.76
C GLU A 70 6.62 -5.06 3.58
N VAL A 71 7.91 -5.36 3.56
CA VAL A 71 8.79 -4.95 2.46
C VAL A 71 8.30 -5.58 1.15
N PHE A 72 7.85 -6.84 1.18
CA PHE A 72 7.28 -7.51 0.02
C PHE A 72 5.99 -6.84 -0.47
N ARG A 73 5.04 -6.54 0.43
CA ARG A 73 3.77 -5.84 0.10
C ARG A 73 4.02 -4.41 -0.39
N ALA A 74 4.95 -3.68 0.23
CA ALA A 74 5.35 -2.35 -0.21
C ALA A 74 5.96 -2.37 -1.61
N LEU A 75 6.84 -3.34 -1.90
CA LEU A 75 7.44 -3.52 -3.22
C LEU A 75 6.41 -3.85 -4.30
N GLU A 76 5.34 -4.56 -3.96
CA GLU A 76 4.21 -4.82 -4.86
C GLU A 76 3.51 -3.53 -5.30
N LYS A 77 3.16 -2.66 -4.33
CA LYS A 77 2.45 -1.40 -4.60
C LYS A 77 3.33 -0.32 -5.25
N SER A 78 4.62 -0.26 -4.90
CA SER A 78 5.60 0.74 -5.36
C SER A 78 5.72 0.89 -6.88
N GLY A 79 5.17 -0.05 -7.66
CA GLY A 79 5.15 0.06 -9.11
C GLY A 79 6.53 0.00 -9.74
N PHE A 80 7.57 -0.46 -9.02
CA PHE A 80 8.85 -0.86 -9.61
C PHE A 80 8.66 -1.88 -10.74
N SER A 81 7.54 -2.61 -10.71
CA SER A 81 7.09 -3.53 -11.75
C SER A 81 6.14 -2.94 -12.79
N LYS A 82 5.78 -1.64 -12.78
CA LYS A 82 4.82 -1.09 -13.76
C LYS A 82 5.43 -0.97 -15.16
N THR A 83 6.71 -0.64 -15.27
CA THR A 83 7.42 -0.58 -16.56
C THR A 83 7.84 -1.96 -17.05
N LEU A 84 8.25 -2.85 -16.15
CA LEU A 84 8.48 -4.27 -16.47
C LEU A 84 7.17 -5.02 -16.75
N GLY A 85 6.09 -4.69 -16.06
CA GLY A 85 4.82 -5.41 -16.09
C GLY A 85 4.09 -5.24 -17.42
N LYS A 86 4.10 -4.05 -18.03
CA LYS A 86 3.52 -3.87 -19.37
C LYS A 86 4.26 -4.69 -20.43
N ARG A 87 5.61 -4.74 -20.36
CA ARG A 87 6.42 -5.56 -21.28
C ARG A 87 6.25 -7.06 -21.01
N ALA A 88 6.31 -7.47 -19.76
CA ALA A 88 6.10 -8.85 -19.34
C ALA A 88 4.69 -9.35 -19.64
N LEU A 89 3.68 -8.48 -19.60
CA LEU A 89 2.30 -8.82 -19.99
C LEU A 89 2.19 -9.04 -21.49
N VAL A 90 2.78 -8.15 -22.32
CA VAL A 90 2.81 -8.32 -23.77
C VAL A 90 3.59 -9.59 -24.15
N GLU A 91 4.79 -9.77 -23.60
CA GLU A 91 5.63 -10.95 -23.82
C GLU A 91 4.91 -12.23 -23.33
N GLY A 92 4.25 -12.17 -22.18
CA GLY A 92 3.46 -13.27 -21.64
C GLY A 92 2.31 -13.68 -22.54
N VAL A 93 1.55 -12.71 -23.09
CA VAL A 93 0.45 -12.98 -24.04
C VAL A 93 0.99 -13.65 -25.31
N ILE A 94 2.11 -13.16 -25.85
CA ILE A 94 2.74 -13.77 -27.03
C ILE A 94 3.18 -15.21 -26.72
N LEU A 95 3.80 -15.46 -25.57
CA LEU A 95 4.24 -16.80 -25.15
C LEU A 95 3.06 -17.76 -24.96
N VAL A 96 1.93 -17.29 -24.41
CA VAL A 96 0.70 -18.10 -24.29
C VAL A 96 0.18 -18.48 -25.67
N LEU A 97 0.05 -17.52 -26.60
CA LEU A 97 -0.40 -17.79 -27.97
C LEU A 97 0.53 -18.78 -28.68
N LEU A 98 1.84 -18.63 -28.49
CA LEU A 98 2.85 -19.52 -29.07
C LEU A 98 2.76 -20.94 -28.48
N ALA A 99 2.58 -21.06 -27.16
CA ALA A 99 2.39 -22.35 -26.50
C ALA A 99 1.13 -23.04 -27.04
N VAL A 100 -0.01 -22.33 -27.08
CA VAL A 100 -1.27 -22.86 -27.62
C VAL A 100 -1.10 -23.32 -29.06
N PHE A 101 -0.42 -22.53 -29.90
CA PHE A 101 -0.14 -22.89 -31.29
C PHE A 101 0.65 -24.20 -31.39
N PHE A 102 1.73 -24.37 -30.61
CA PHE A 102 2.51 -25.61 -30.62
C PHE A 102 1.72 -26.83 -30.12
N PHE A 103 0.91 -26.66 -29.06
CA PHE A 103 0.08 -27.75 -28.53
C PHE A 103 -1.05 -28.15 -29.49
N VAL A 104 -1.70 -27.19 -30.15
CA VAL A 104 -2.73 -27.47 -31.17
C VAL A 104 -2.10 -28.16 -32.38
N THR A 105 -0.93 -27.70 -32.82
CA THR A 105 -0.20 -28.31 -33.95
C THR A 105 0.23 -29.75 -33.61
N TYR A 106 0.71 -29.98 -32.39
CA TYR A 106 1.00 -31.32 -31.88
C TYR A 106 -0.24 -32.22 -31.90
N ALA A 107 -1.39 -31.74 -31.43
CA ALA A 107 -2.64 -32.52 -31.40
C ALA A 107 -3.19 -32.85 -32.80
N ARG A 108 -2.94 -31.99 -33.80
CA ARG A 108 -3.45 -32.16 -35.18
C ARG A 108 -2.53 -32.98 -36.09
N ILE A 109 -1.24 -32.67 -36.08
CA ILE A 109 -0.26 -33.19 -37.05
C ILE A 109 0.63 -34.25 -36.40
N GLY A 110 0.74 -34.26 -35.07
CA GLY A 110 1.75 -35.03 -34.36
C GLY A 110 3.15 -34.45 -34.54
N GLY A 111 4.13 -35.04 -33.85
CA GLY A 111 5.55 -34.66 -33.98
C GLY A 111 6.18 -34.25 -32.65
N THR A 112 7.26 -34.93 -32.29
CA THR A 112 8.01 -34.71 -31.05
C THR A 112 8.61 -33.31 -30.94
N MET A 113 8.94 -32.69 -32.08
CA MET A 113 9.46 -31.31 -32.11
C MET A 113 8.44 -30.29 -31.60
N ASN A 114 7.16 -30.43 -31.95
CA ASN A 114 6.10 -29.51 -31.49
C ASN A 114 5.91 -29.61 -29.97
N LEU A 115 6.03 -30.81 -29.40
CA LEU A 115 5.97 -31.01 -27.95
C LEU A 115 7.19 -30.39 -27.24
N PHE A 116 8.38 -30.52 -27.83
CA PHE A 116 9.60 -29.90 -27.29
C PHE A 116 9.50 -28.37 -27.27
N PHE A 117 9.10 -27.75 -28.38
CA PHE A 117 8.92 -26.29 -28.46
C PHE A 117 7.77 -25.79 -27.57
N GLY A 118 6.67 -26.55 -27.48
CA GLY A 118 5.58 -26.26 -26.54
C GLY A 118 6.06 -26.30 -25.08
N GLY A 119 6.88 -27.30 -24.73
CA GLY A 119 7.51 -27.40 -23.40
C GLY A 119 8.42 -26.21 -23.09
N ILE A 120 9.26 -25.78 -24.06
CA ILE A 120 10.10 -24.58 -23.92
C ILE A 120 9.23 -23.33 -23.73
N ALA A 121 8.14 -23.19 -24.50
CA ALA A 121 7.24 -22.04 -24.38
C ALA A 121 6.58 -21.97 -22.99
N VAL A 122 6.16 -23.11 -22.43
CA VAL A 122 5.64 -23.19 -21.05
C VAL A 122 6.72 -22.86 -20.03
N LEU A 123 7.95 -23.34 -20.22
CA LEU A 123 9.07 -23.03 -19.33
C LEU A 123 9.39 -21.52 -19.36
N ALA A 124 9.40 -20.91 -20.54
CA ALA A 124 9.59 -19.48 -20.69
C ALA A 124 8.47 -18.68 -20.00
N LEU A 125 7.21 -19.13 -20.15
CA LEU A 125 6.07 -18.53 -19.44
C LEU A 125 6.24 -18.62 -17.91
N ALA A 126 6.64 -19.78 -17.40
CA ALA A 126 6.91 -19.97 -15.99
C ALA A 126 8.06 -19.05 -15.51
N ALA A 127 9.11 -18.87 -16.30
CA ALA A 127 10.20 -17.95 -15.98
C ALA A 127 9.73 -16.49 -15.92
N VAL A 128 8.94 -16.04 -16.89
CA VAL A 128 8.36 -14.67 -16.90
C VAL A 128 7.50 -14.42 -15.66
N ALA A 129 6.77 -15.42 -15.17
CA ALA A 129 5.97 -15.31 -13.95
C ALA A 129 6.80 -15.44 -12.66
N LEU A 130 7.74 -16.37 -12.58
CA LEU A 130 8.53 -16.64 -11.37
C LEU A 130 9.61 -15.60 -11.12
N LEU A 131 10.33 -15.14 -12.14
CA LEU A 131 11.46 -14.21 -11.99
C LEU A 131 11.09 -12.93 -11.22
N PRO A 132 10.00 -12.21 -11.54
CA PRO A 132 9.62 -11.02 -10.78
C PRO A 132 9.21 -11.35 -9.34
N TYR A 133 8.58 -12.50 -9.10
CA TYR A 133 8.20 -12.94 -7.75
C TYR A 133 9.43 -13.29 -6.90
N LEU A 134 10.34 -14.10 -7.45
CA LEU A 134 11.59 -14.49 -6.80
C LEU A 134 12.50 -13.28 -6.55
N GLY A 135 12.59 -12.36 -7.52
CA GLY A 135 13.36 -11.13 -7.39
C GLY A 135 12.85 -10.25 -6.24
N ARG A 136 11.53 -10.04 -6.15
CA ARG A 136 10.90 -9.30 -5.03
C ARG A 136 11.16 -9.98 -3.68
N LYS A 137 10.94 -11.30 -3.60
CA LYS A 137 11.17 -12.07 -2.37
C LYS A 137 12.63 -12.04 -1.92
N LYS A 138 13.57 -12.11 -2.86
CA LYS A 138 15.00 -12.01 -2.54
C LYS A 138 15.36 -10.62 -2.02
N ARG A 139 14.90 -9.55 -2.69
CA ARG A 139 15.14 -8.17 -2.24
C ARG A 139 14.53 -7.87 -0.89
N ALA A 140 13.30 -8.30 -0.63
CA ALA A 140 12.65 -8.12 0.67
C ALA A 140 13.50 -8.76 1.79
N ARG A 141 14.00 -9.98 1.54
CA ARG A 141 14.89 -10.68 2.46
C ARG A 141 16.24 -10.00 2.63
N ASP A 142 16.82 -9.50 1.55
CA ASP A 142 18.11 -8.80 1.60
C ASP A 142 17.99 -7.49 2.41
N ILE A 143 16.89 -6.74 2.25
CA ILE A 143 16.58 -5.52 3.03
C ILE A 143 16.39 -5.84 4.51
N CYS A 144 15.66 -6.90 4.85
CA CYS A 144 15.47 -7.29 6.25
C CYS A 144 16.71 -7.93 6.89
N ARG A 145 17.65 -8.42 6.09
CA ARG A 145 18.91 -9.02 6.58
C ARG A 145 19.97 -7.96 6.88
N ASP A 146 19.92 -6.83 6.18
CA ASP A 146 20.76 -5.68 6.49
C ASP A 146 20.19 -4.92 7.68
N GLU A 147 20.88 -5.01 8.81
CA GLU A 147 20.42 -4.45 10.08
C GLU A 147 20.16 -2.94 9.98
N ARG A 148 20.97 -2.23 9.18
CA ARG A 148 20.87 -0.79 8.93
C ARG A 148 19.67 -0.39 8.06
N LEU A 149 19.20 -1.28 7.19
CA LEU A 149 18.02 -1.05 6.36
C LEU A 149 16.75 -1.57 7.04
N SER A 150 16.90 -2.51 7.97
CA SER A 150 15.80 -3.09 8.72
C SER A 150 15.33 -2.21 9.87
N HIS A 151 16.25 -1.47 10.50
CA HIS A 151 15.97 -0.56 11.60
C HIS A 151 15.82 0.86 11.06
N ILE A 152 14.64 1.44 11.24
CA ILE A 152 14.33 2.80 10.79
C ILE A 152 13.96 3.60 12.03
N GLU A 153 14.71 4.68 12.25
CA GLU A 153 14.36 5.76 13.15
C GLU A 153 13.68 6.85 12.33
N MET A 154 12.50 7.28 12.77
CA MET A 154 11.68 8.24 12.08
C MET A 154 11.06 9.20 13.08
N GLU A 155 11.14 10.48 12.80
CA GLU A 155 10.54 11.54 13.61
C GLU A 155 9.51 12.27 12.76
N ILE A 156 8.27 12.32 13.25
CA ILE A 156 7.14 12.95 12.55
C ILE A 156 6.83 14.26 13.23
N TYR A 157 7.07 15.36 12.53
CA TYR A 157 6.62 16.70 12.90
C TYR A 157 5.41 17.10 12.04
N PRO A 158 4.63 18.12 12.45
CA PRO A 158 3.53 18.64 11.64
C PRO A 158 3.93 19.09 10.23
N ASP A 159 5.16 19.62 10.08
CA ASP A 159 5.64 20.23 8.83
C ASP A 159 6.63 19.36 8.04
N SER A 160 7.24 18.34 8.67
CA SER A 160 8.20 17.44 8.02
C SER A 160 8.28 16.07 8.70
N ILE A 161 8.74 15.06 7.94
CA ILE A 161 9.11 13.75 8.48
C ILE A 161 10.62 13.57 8.31
N GLN A 162 11.34 13.45 9.41
CA GLN A 162 12.78 13.20 9.42
C GLN A 162 13.04 11.69 9.53
N ILE A 163 14.02 11.19 8.77
CA ILE A 163 14.32 9.75 8.67
C ILE A 163 15.82 9.52 8.82
N GLY A 164 16.18 8.62 9.73
CA GLY A 164 17.56 8.25 10.03
C GLY A 164 18.17 9.06 11.17
N HIS A 165 19.48 8.87 11.39
CA HIS A 165 20.25 9.57 12.41
C HIS A 165 21.67 9.84 11.90
N GLY A 166 22.15 11.09 11.97
CA GLY A 166 23.53 11.47 11.59
C GLY A 166 23.75 11.69 10.09
N GLU A 167 24.85 11.17 9.50
CA GLU A 167 25.28 11.49 8.12
C GLU A 167 24.32 11.01 6.99
N GLY A 168 23.30 10.21 7.32
CA GLY A 168 22.31 9.68 6.37
C GLY A 168 20.89 10.22 6.59
N GLU A 169 20.75 11.22 7.45
CA GLU A 169 19.47 11.83 7.78
C GLU A 169 18.90 12.60 6.60
N TRP A 170 17.60 12.46 6.39
CA TRP A 170 16.90 13.19 5.35
C TRP A 170 15.45 13.41 5.72
N GLU A 171 14.91 14.52 5.22
CA GLU A 171 13.54 14.92 5.47
C GLU A 171 12.62 14.72 4.26
N ILE A 172 11.34 14.47 4.57
CA ILE A 172 10.20 14.56 3.67
C ILE A 172 9.39 15.78 4.11
N PRO A 173 9.31 16.84 3.30
CA PRO A 173 8.42 17.96 3.61
C PRO A 173 6.96 17.53 3.53
N LEU A 174 6.17 17.97 4.50
CA LEU A 174 4.71 17.77 4.57
C LEU A 174 3.96 18.97 3.95
N ASP A 175 4.45 19.44 2.80
CA ASP A 175 3.90 20.57 2.04
C ASP A 175 2.93 20.15 0.92
N GLY A 176 2.55 18.87 0.90
CA GLY A 176 1.75 18.27 -0.17
C GLY A 176 2.56 17.78 -1.37
N SER A 177 3.88 17.99 -1.42
CA SER A 177 4.73 17.50 -2.51
C SER A 177 4.94 15.97 -2.48
N CYS A 178 4.84 15.37 -1.30
CA CYS A 178 4.98 13.93 -1.12
C CYS A 178 3.69 13.18 -1.49
N ARG A 179 3.83 12.16 -2.34
CA ARG A 179 2.73 11.23 -2.62
C ARG A 179 2.66 10.18 -1.53
N ARG A 180 1.45 9.92 -1.03
CA ARG A 180 1.15 8.84 -0.09
C ARG A 180 0.23 7.80 -0.74
N ASP A 181 0.55 6.53 -0.52
CA ASP A 181 -0.36 5.40 -0.77
C ASP A 181 -0.53 4.60 0.53
N GLU A 182 -1.70 3.98 0.70
CA GLU A 182 -2.00 3.08 1.80
C GLU A 182 -2.27 1.68 1.24
N HIS A 183 -1.67 0.66 1.86
CA HIS A 183 -1.79 -0.72 1.39
C HIS A 183 -1.54 -1.74 2.50
N HIS A 184 -2.54 -2.58 2.83
CA HIS A 184 -2.47 -3.62 3.86
C HIS A 184 -1.88 -3.14 5.19
N ASN A 185 -2.42 -2.06 5.75
CA ASN A 185 -1.96 -1.44 7.00
C ASN A 185 -0.52 -0.89 6.95
N LEU A 186 -0.05 -0.54 5.74
CA LEU A 186 1.21 0.14 5.49
C LEU A 186 0.97 1.50 4.86
N LEU A 187 1.60 2.53 5.39
CA LEU A 187 1.72 3.84 4.77
C LEU A 187 3.01 3.88 3.96
N LEU A 188 2.88 4.20 2.67
CA LEU A 188 3.98 4.29 1.72
C LEU A 188 4.16 5.73 1.29
N PHE A 189 5.37 6.27 1.47
CA PHE A 189 5.71 7.63 1.06
C PHE A 189 6.61 7.62 -0.16
N PHE A 190 6.25 8.44 -1.14
CA PHE A 190 6.95 8.66 -2.39
C PHE A 190 7.32 10.14 -2.52
N PRO A 191 8.44 10.57 -1.92
CA PRO A 191 8.91 11.94 -2.01
C PRO A 191 9.20 12.36 -3.46
N ALA A 192 8.78 13.57 -3.84
CA ALA A 192 8.99 14.10 -5.17
C ALA A 192 10.49 14.22 -5.51
N GLY A 193 10.89 13.74 -6.69
CA GLY A 193 12.28 13.82 -7.17
C GLY A 193 13.27 12.84 -6.53
N LYS A 194 12.88 12.13 -5.46
CA LYS A 194 13.69 11.07 -4.85
C LYS A 194 13.26 9.69 -5.34
N ARG A 195 14.22 8.77 -5.46
CA ARG A 195 13.98 7.38 -5.89
C ARG A 195 13.74 6.41 -4.73
N HIS A 196 13.77 6.94 -3.50
CA HIS A 196 13.61 6.20 -2.26
C HIS A 196 12.14 6.22 -1.84
N MET A 197 11.64 5.06 -1.42
CA MET A 197 10.31 4.89 -0.85
C MET A 197 10.47 4.58 0.63
N VAL A 198 9.59 5.14 1.45
CA VAL A 198 9.58 4.91 2.90
C VAL A 198 8.32 4.11 3.24
N ILE A 199 8.49 3.15 4.15
CA ILE A 199 7.44 2.22 4.56
C ILE A 199 7.22 2.42 6.04
N LEU A 200 6.04 2.91 6.42
CA LEU A 200 5.60 3.04 7.81
C LEU A 200 4.45 2.06 8.08
N PRO A 201 4.69 0.97 8.80
CA PRO A 201 3.62 0.07 9.21
C PRO A 201 2.78 0.66 10.34
N LEU A 202 1.46 0.57 10.23
CA LEU A 202 0.55 1.14 11.24
C LEU A 202 0.70 0.46 12.62
N ARG A 203 1.15 -0.80 12.67
CA ARG A 203 1.38 -1.53 13.93
C ARG A 203 2.48 -0.91 14.81
N CYS A 204 3.38 -0.10 14.22
CA CYS A 204 4.52 0.47 14.94
C CYS A 204 4.14 1.80 15.59
N ILE A 205 2.92 2.27 15.36
CA ILE A 205 2.39 3.50 15.91
C ILE A 205 1.54 3.13 17.13
N GLU A 206 1.77 3.80 18.24
CA GLU A 206 0.97 3.59 19.44
C GLU A 206 -0.50 4.00 19.19
N PRO A 207 -1.50 3.21 19.61
CA PRO A 207 -2.91 3.51 19.36
C PRO A 207 -3.38 4.88 19.89
N GLY A 208 -2.71 5.41 20.93
CA GLY A 208 -3.00 6.74 21.50
C GLY A 208 -2.62 7.90 20.57
N VAL A 209 -1.52 7.76 19.82
CA VAL A 209 -1.01 8.82 18.92
C VAL A 209 -1.34 8.56 17.45
N LEU A 210 -1.85 7.38 17.12
CA LEU A 210 -2.23 6.99 15.77
C LEU A 210 -3.13 8.01 15.05
N PRO A 211 -4.22 8.55 15.68
CA PRO A 211 -5.08 9.52 15.01
C PRO A 211 -4.34 10.83 14.67
N GLU A 212 -3.42 11.25 15.53
CA GLU A 212 -2.63 12.46 15.35
C GLU A 212 -1.61 12.30 14.22
N VAL A 213 -0.86 11.18 14.23
CA VAL A 213 0.07 10.82 13.15
C VAL A 213 -0.65 10.75 11.81
N GLN A 214 -1.81 10.10 11.75
CA GLN A 214 -2.60 10.03 10.52
C GLN A 214 -3.09 11.40 10.07
N ALA A 215 -3.53 12.27 10.98
CA ALA A 215 -3.97 13.62 10.65
C ALA A 215 -2.82 14.46 10.06
N MET A 216 -1.63 14.45 10.69
CA MET A 216 -0.44 15.15 10.20
C MET A 216 -0.07 14.66 8.78
N ILE A 217 -0.02 13.34 8.59
CA ILE A 217 0.32 12.73 7.30
C ILE A 217 -0.71 13.07 6.22
N VAL A 218 -2.01 13.01 6.54
CA VAL A 218 -3.08 13.29 5.57
C VAL A 218 -3.11 14.78 5.20
N ALA A 219 -2.83 15.67 6.16
CA ALA A 219 -2.75 17.11 5.88
C ALA A 219 -1.55 17.46 4.99
N GLY A 220 -0.41 16.79 5.19
CA GLY A 220 0.84 17.11 4.54
C GLY A 220 1.18 16.35 3.25
N THR A 221 0.35 15.39 2.85
CA THR A 221 0.60 14.54 1.67
C THR A 221 -0.63 14.43 0.78
N HIS A 222 -0.43 14.17 -0.51
CA HIS A 222 -1.54 13.90 -1.43
C HIS A 222 -1.70 12.40 -1.71
N ARG A 223 -2.93 11.96 -1.94
CA ARG A 223 -3.22 10.56 -2.24
C ARG A 223 -2.82 10.24 -3.67
N GLY A 224 -2.13 9.13 -3.88
CA GLY A 224 -1.65 8.74 -5.20
C GLY A 224 -2.71 8.40 -6.26
N ASP A 225 -3.99 8.42 -5.89
CA ASP A 225 -5.16 8.20 -6.76
C ASP A 225 -5.78 9.54 -7.24
N GLU A 226 -5.29 10.69 -6.76
CA GLU A 226 -5.84 12.03 -7.02
C GLU A 226 -5.11 12.79 -8.16
N LEU A 227 -4.38 12.10 -9.03
CA LEU A 227 -3.65 12.66 -10.18
C LEU A 227 -4.11 12.08 -11.53
#